data_AF-A0A497G8N4-F1
#
_entry.id   AF-A0A497G8N4-F1
#
_cell.length_a   1.000
_cell.length_b   1.000
_cell.length_c   1.000
_cell.angle_alpha   90.00
_cell.angle_beta   90.00
_cell.angle_gamma   90.00
#
_symmetry.space_group_name_H-M   'P 1'
#
loop_
_entity.id
_entity.type
_entity.pdbx_description
1 polymer ?
#
loop_
_entity_poly.entity_id
_entity_poly.type
_entity_poly.pdbx_seq_one_letter_code
_entity_poly.pdbx_strand_id
1 'polypeptide(L)'
;MKLSEEDWVVYEGERLRCVAMPLGGIGTGTISICGDGSLRQWEVLNVPCHTAYVPYSFFAIWVEGAGAKLLQFKPPTDEFEPGVLANDHHVPEELRRLVEELPTVEETKFVGEYPIATVIYEDEELPVEVRLKAFSPLIPLNARDLALPVILFLFTVRN
;
A
#
# COMPACT_ATOMS: atom_id res chain seq x y z
N MET A 1 19.44 14.01 9.33
CA MET A 1 18.87 14.97 8.36
C MET A 1 17.37 15.01 8.64
N LYS A 2 16.86 16.07 9.27
CA LYS A 2 15.41 16.26 9.41
C LYS A 2 14.95 16.91 8.11
N LEU A 3 14.36 16.12 7.23
CA LEU A 3 13.72 16.60 6.01
C LEU A 3 12.32 17.09 6.41
N SER A 4 11.96 18.31 6.03
CA SER A 4 10.63 18.90 6.25
C SER A 4 9.57 18.16 5.42
N GLU A 5 8.34 18.08 5.93
CA GLU A 5 7.20 17.45 5.24
C GLU A 5 6.82 18.13 3.89
N GLU A 6 7.44 19.26 3.52
CA GLU A 6 7.02 20.14 2.41
C GLU A 6 7.61 19.82 1.02
N ASP A 7 8.54 18.86 0.87
CA ASP A 7 9.25 18.63 -0.41
C ASP A 7 8.80 17.39 -1.21
N TRP A 8 7.79 16.64 -0.74
CA TRP A 8 7.45 15.33 -1.31
C TRP A 8 6.23 15.37 -2.23
N VAL A 9 6.31 14.61 -3.33
CA VAL A 9 5.18 14.42 -4.23
C VAL A 9 4.17 13.50 -3.54
N VAL A 10 3.02 14.08 -3.20
CA VAL A 10 1.87 13.33 -2.69
C VAL A 10 1.01 12.90 -3.87
N TYR A 11 0.77 11.59 -4.00
CA TYR A 11 -0.16 11.02 -4.95
C TYR A 11 -1.54 10.91 -4.28
N GLU A 12 -2.58 11.32 -5.00
CA GLU A 12 -3.98 11.38 -4.55
C GLU A 12 -4.93 11.19 -5.75
N GLY A 13 -6.19 10.85 -5.48
CA GLY A 13 -7.21 10.62 -6.51
C GLY A 13 -6.78 9.63 -7.60
N GLU A 14 -7.03 9.98 -8.86
CA GLU A 14 -6.75 9.10 -10.02
C GLU A 14 -5.28 8.69 -10.14
N ARG A 15 -4.34 9.48 -9.59
CA ARG A 15 -2.91 9.17 -9.65
C ARG A 15 -2.53 7.95 -8.81
N LEU A 16 -3.37 7.55 -7.85
CA LEU A 16 -3.18 6.36 -7.03
C LEU A 16 -3.42 5.06 -7.80
N ARG A 17 -4.17 5.12 -8.91
CA ARG A 17 -4.60 3.94 -9.66
C ARG A 17 -3.46 3.02 -10.05
N CYS A 18 -2.34 3.59 -10.48
CA CYS A 18 -1.16 2.84 -10.95
C CYS A 18 -0.01 2.86 -9.94
N VAL A 19 -0.26 3.24 -8.68
CA VAL A 19 0.76 3.15 -7.63
C VAL A 19 0.82 1.70 -7.16
N ALA A 20 1.96 1.05 -7.37
CA ALA A 20 2.30 -0.25 -6.81
C ALA A 20 3.80 -0.23 -6.45
N MET A 21 4.11 -0.05 -5.16
CA MET A 21 5.48 0.05 -4.69
C MET A 21 5.97 -1.29 -4.15
N PRO A 22 6.92 -1.97 -4.82
CA PRO A 22 7.39 -3.28 -4.42
C PRO A 22 8.23 -3.18 -3.14
N LEU A 23 7.88 -3.99 -2.14
CA LEU A 23 8.61 -4.13 -0.89
C LEU A 23 9.13 -5.56 -0.77
N GLY A 24 10.43 -5.71 -0.54
CA GLY A 24 11.12 -6.98 -0.42
C GLY A 24 12.64 -6.78 -0.48
N GLY A 25 13.37 -7.75 0.06
CA GLY A 25 14.82 -7.81 -0.09
C GLY A 25 15.23 -8.21 -1.52
N ILE A 26 16.48 -7.92 -1.86
CA ILE A 26 17.07 -8.32 -3.14
C ILE A 26 17.07 -9.85 -3.22
N GLY A 27 16.44 -10.40 -4.26
CA GLY A 27 16.38 -11.84 -4.53
C GLY A 27 15.41 -12.63 -3.63
N THR A 28 14.58 -11.95 -2.84
CA THR A 28 13.61 -12.60 -1.95
C THR A 28 12.21 -12.70 -2.54
N GLY A 29 11.96 -12.02 -3.66
CA GLY A 29 10.61 -11.66 -4.08
C GLY A 29 10.08 -10.43 -3.35
N THR A 30 8.93 -9.94 -3.80
CA THR A 30 8.32 -8.68 -3.37
C THR A 30 6.82 -8.81 -3.16
N ILE A 31 6.27 -7.93 -2.32
CA ILE A 31 4.83 -7.66 -2.21
C ILE A 31 4.67 -6.15 -2.41
N SER A 32 3.79 -5.74 -3.31
CA SER A 32 3.57 -4.33 -3.58
C SER A 32 2.52 -3.74 -2.65
N ILE A 33 2.83 -2.60 -2.04
CA ILE A 33 1.83 -1.74 -1.42
C ILE A 33 1.28 -0.79 -2.48
N CYS A 34 -0.04 -0.80 -2.66
CA CYS A 34 -0.71 -0.04 -3.71
C CYS A 34 -1.20 1.31 -3.20
N GLY A 35 -1.51 2.21 -4.15
CA GLY A 35 -1.99 3.57 -3.84
C GLY A 35 -3.25 3.57 -2.97
N ASP A 36 -4.11 2.56 -3.11
CA ASP A 36 -5.31 2.38 -2.29
C ASP A 36 -5.07 1.83 -0.89
N GLY A 37 -3.82 1.51 -0.52
CA GLY A 37 -3.45 0.90 0.76
C GLY A 37 -3.46 -0.63 0.74
N SER A 38 -3.85 -1.26 -0.38
CA SER A 38 -3.89 -2.72 -0.49
C SER A 38 -2.52 -3.36 -0.73
N LEU A 39 -2.43 -4.67 -0.46
CA LEU A 39 -1.26 -5.49 -0.78
C LEU A 39 -1.54 -6.35 -2.03
N ARG A 40 -0.82 -6.09 -3.12
CA ARG A 40 -0.99 -6.78 -4.41
C ARG A 40 0.36 -7.20 -4.99
N GLN A 41 0.34 -7.81 -6.17
CA GLN A 41 1.54 -8.21 -6.92
C GLN A 41 2.47 -9.05 -6.04
N TRP A 42 1.94 -10.16 -5.52
CA TRP A 42 2.66 -11.06 -4.64
C TRP A 42 3.65 -11.90 -5.44
N GLU A 43 4.84 -11.34 -5.68
CA GLU A 43 5.92 -11.95 -6.42
C GLU A 43 6.88 -12.69 -5.48
N VAL A 44 6.35 -13.71 -4.80
CA VAL A 44 7.12 -14.53 -3.85
C VAL A 44 7.83 -15.66 -4.61
N LEU A 45 8.93 -16.18 -4.05
CA LEU A 45 9.72 -17.28 -4.63
C LEU A 45 10.42 -16.93 -5.95
N ASN A 46 10.63 -15.65 -6.23
CA ASN A 46 11.22 -15.15 -7.47
C ASN A 46 10.44 -15.60 -8.73
N VAL A 47 9.11 -15.73 -8.61
CA VAL A 47 8.21 -15.97 -9.73
C VAL A 47 7.51 -14.65 -10.08
N PRO A 48 7.88 -14.00 -11.21
CA PRO A 48 7.23 -12.77 -11.62
C PRO A 48 5.74 -13.00 -11.89
N CYS A 49 4.88 -12.24 -11.22
CA CYS A 49 3.44 -12.32 -11.36
C CYS A 49 2.76 -11.05 -10.83
N HIS A 50 2.69 -10.03 -11.69
CA HIS A 50 2.02 -8.76 -11.40
C HIS A 50 0.50 -8.85 -11.17
N THR A 51 -0.10 -10.03 -11.26
CA THR A 51 -1.52 -10.27 -10.93
C THR A 51 -1.70 -11.20 -9.74
N ALA A 52 -0.61 -11.69 -9.13
CA ALA A 52 -0.70 -12.54 -7.96
C ALA A 52 -1.31 -11.78 -6.77
N TYR A 53 -2.26 -12.43 -6.11
CA TYR A 53 -2.98 -11.89 -4.97
C TYR A 53 -3.21 -12.99 -3.94
N VAL A 54 -3.05 -12.65 -2.66
CA VAL A 54 -3.39 -13.52 -1.53
C VAL A 54 -4.64 -12.95 -0.86
N PRO A 55 -5.80 -13.61 -0.99
CA PRO A 55 -7.05 -13.15 -0.37
C PRO A 55 -6.91 -12.95 1.14
N TYR A 56 -7.71 -12.03 1.68
CA TYR A 56 -7.77 -11.72 3.11
C TYR A 56 -6.43 -11.23 3.72
N SER A 57 -5.54 -10.67 2.90
CA SER A 57 -4.29 -10.04 3.34
C SER A 57 -4.42 -8.53 3.33
N PHE A 58 -4.82 -7.95 4.47
CA PHE A 58 -5.07 -6.52 4.63
C PHE A 58 -4.76 -6.05 6.06
N PHE A 59 -4.75 -4.74 6.25
CA PHE A 59 -4.74 -4.12 7.57
C PHE A 59 -6.10 -3.50 7.86
N ALA A 60 -6.49 -3.48 9.13
CA ALA A 60 -7.72 -2.85 9.59
C ALA A 60 -7.48 -2.17 10.93
N ILE A 61 -8.27 -1.13 11.20
CA ILE A 61 -8.31 -0.46 12.49
C ILE A 61 -9.70 -0.61 13.07
N TRP A 62 -9.78 -0.84 14.39
CA TRP A 62 -11.02 -0.72 15.14
C TRP A 62 -10.85 0.35 16.20
N VAL A 63 -11.84 1.25 16.29
CA VAL A 63 -11.88 2.29 17.30
C VAL A 63 -13.22 2.21 18.03
N GLU A 64 -13.16 2.27 19.36
CA GLU A 64 -14.36 2.27 20.19
C GLU A 64 -15.27 3.45 19.82
N GLY A 65 -16.55 3.18 19.54
CA GLY A 65 -17.52 4.18 19.11
C GLY A 65 -17.55 4.46 17.59
N ALA A 66 -16.49 4.14 16.84
CA ALA A 66 -16.44 4.32 15.37
C ALA A 66 -16.50 3.00 14.58
N GLY A 67 -16.18 1.87 15.22
CA GLY A 67 -16.23 0.54 14.58
C GLY A 67 -14.92 0.14 13.90
N ALA A 68 -14.99 -0.87 13.04
CA ALA A 68 -13.84 -1.40 12.29
C ALA A 68 -13.86 -0.91 10.84
N LYS A 69 -12.71 -0.48 10.33
CA LYS A 69 -12.51 -0.12 8.93
C LYS A 69 -11.24 -0.75 8.37
N LEU A 70 -11.29 -1.17 7.11
CA LEU A 70 -10.10 -1.55 6.36
C LEU A 70 -9.23 -0.30 6.15
N LEU A 71 -7.92 -0.44 6.37
CA LEU A 71 -6.93 0.58 6.02
C LEU A 71 -6.60 0.46 4.52
N GLN A 72 -7.64 0.66 3.73
CA GLN A 72 -7.66 0.64 2.27
C GLN A 72 -8.91 1.40 1.80
N PHE A 73 -8.87 2.13 0.69
CA PHE A 73 -10.07 2.73 0.08
C PHE A 73 -10.59 1.91 -1.11
N LYS A 74 -11.86 2.12 -1.50
CA LYS A 74 -12.47 1.43 -2.65
C LYS A 74 -11.81 1.84 -3.98
N PRO A 75 -11.15 0.92 -4.71
CA PRO A 75 -10.52 1.28 -5.98
C PRO A 75 -11.54 1.76 -7.02
N PRO A 76 -11.17 2.67 -7.91
CA PRO A 76 -12.08 3.15 -8.96
C PRO A 76 -12.54 2.03 -9.91
N THR A 77 -13.80 2.10 -10.35
CA THR A 77 -14.47 1.08 -11.18
C THR A 77 -14.81 1.56 -12.59
N ASP A 78 -14.49 2.80 -12.91
CA ASP A 78 -14.62 3.43 -14.23
C ASP A 78 -13.72 2.77 -15.30
N GLU A 79 -14.08 3.00 -16.56
CA GLU A 79 -13.27 2.57 -17.70
C GLU A 79 -11.90 3.27 -17.68
N PHE A 80 -10.83 2.48 -17.77
CA PHE A 80 -9.47 2.97 -17.75
C PHE A 80 -8.66 2.33 -18.88
N GLU A 81 -7.95 3.15 -19.65
CA GLU A 81 -7.03 2.68 -20.69
C GLU A 81 -5.59 2.67 -20.12
N PRO A 82 -5.03 1.49 -19.81
CA PRO A 82 -3.68 1.41 -19.26
C PRO A 82 -2.60 1.56 -20.33
N GLY A 83 -1.40 1.95 -19.90
CA GLY A 83 -0.23 1.88 -20.76
C GLY A 83 0.06 0.44 -21.20
N VAL A 84 0.59 0.27 -22.42
CA VAL A 84 0.79 -1.05 -23.07
C VAL A 84 1.58 -2.05 -22.22
N LEU A 85 2.52 -1.58 -21.42
CA LEU A 85 3.42 -2.41 -20.60
C LEU A 85 3.17 -2.26 -19.10
N ALA A 86 2.03 -1.69 -18.69
CA ALA A 86 1.70 -1.42 -17.29
C ALA A 86 0.37 -2.07 -16.90
N ASN A 87 0.39 -2.87 -15.84
CA ASN A 87 -0.79 -3.50 -15.27
C ASN A 87 -0.99 -3.18 -13.78
N ASP A 88 -0.32 -2.17 -13.24
CA ASP A 88 -0.42 -1.78 -11.82
C ASP A 88 -1.83 -1.31 -11.42
N HIS A 89 -2.61 -0.85 -12.40
CA HIS A 89 -4.05 -0.55 -12.25
C HIS A 89 -4.92 -1.77 -11.95
N HIS A 90 -4.40 -2.99 -12.14
CA HIS A 90 -5.16 -4.20 -11.94
C HIS A 90 -5.55 -4.37 -10.47
N VAL A 91 -6.84 -4.56 -10.24
CA VAL A 91 -7.43 -4.84 -8.93
C VAL A 91 -8.00 -6.26 -8.98
N PRO A 92 -7.51 -7.21 -8.15
CA PRO A 92 -8.07 -8.56 -8.07
C PRO A 92 -9.57 -8.56 -7.76
N GLU A 93 -10.32 -9.47 -8.37
CA GLU A 93 -11.78 -9.56 -8.21
C GLU A 93 -12.19 -9.82 -6.76
N GLU A 94 -11.47 -10.68 -6.04
CA GLU A 94 -11.72 -10.98 -4.63
C GLU A 94 -11.49 -9.76 -3.74
N LEU A 95 -10.50 -8.91 -4.08
CA LEU A 95 -10.29 -7.64 -3.38
C LEU A 95 -11.44 -6.67 -3.66
N ARG A 96 -11.94 -6.59 -4.90
CA ARG A 96 -13.12 -5.78 -5.23
C ARG A 96 -14.33 -6.19 -4.39
N ARG A 97 -14.58 -7.50 -4.24
CA ARG A 97 -15.67 -8.01 -3.39
C ARG A 97 -15.47 -7.66 -1.93
N LEU A 98 -14.24 -7.84 -1.41
CA LEU A 98 -13.92 -7.53 -0.02
C LEU A 98 -14.24 -6.08 0.34
N VAL A 99 -13.86 -5.12 -0.51
CA VAL A 99 -14.11 -3.69 -0.24
C VAL A 99 -15.57 -3.28 -0.44
N GLU A 100 -16.38 -4.09 -1.12
CA GLU A 100 -17.83 -3.89 -1.17
C GLU A 100 -18.55 -4.45 0.06
N GLU A 101 -17.99 -5.50 0.68
CA GLU A 101 -18.57 -6.18 1.83
C GLU A 101 -18.17 -5.57 3.18
N LEU A 102 -17.00 -4.91 3.25
CA LEU A 102 -16.44 -4.37 4.49
C LEU A 102 -16.29 -2.84 4.44
N PRO A 103 -16.48 -2.14 5.58
CA PRO A 103 -16.19 -0.71 5.67
C PRO A 103 -14.71 -0.42 5.36
N THR A 104 -14.47 0.59 4.52
CA THR A 104 -13.16 1.08 4.11
C THR A 104 -12.94 2.50 4.60
N VAL A 105 -11.70 2.98 4.57
CA VAL A 105 -11.45 4.42 4.64
C VAL A 105 -11.97 5.12 3.38
N GLU A 106 -12.22 6.43 3.47
CA GLU A 106 -12.78 7.22 2.36
C GLU A 106 -11.75 7.39 1.25
N GLU A 107 -10.52 7.77 1.60
CA GLU A 107 -9.42 7.96 0.66
C GLU A 107 -8.07 7.62 1.31
N THR A 108 -7.05 7.45 0.47
CA THR A 108 -5.65 7.39 0.90
C THR A 108 -4.82 8.44 0.16
N LYS A 109 -3.72 8.86 0.78
CA LYS A 109 -2.64 9.59 0.10
C LYS A 109 -1.39 8.75 0.15
N PHE A 110 -0.62 8.77 -0.93
CA PHE A 110 0.59 7.96 -1.05
C PHE A 110 1.81 8.83 -1.30
N VAL A 111 2.89 8.58 -0.56
CA VAL A 111 4.21 9.16 -0.79
C VAL A 111 5.20 8.02 -1.02
N GLY A 112 5.77 7.98 -2.23
CA GLY A 112 6.71 6.94 -2.65
C GLY A 112 8.14 7.43 -2.69
N GLU A 113 8.98 6.92 -1.79
CA GLU A 113 10.40 7.24 -1.67
C GLU A 113 11.21 5.95 -1.54
N TYR A 114 11.32 5.15 -2.60
CA TYR A 114 11.98 3.84 -2.52
C TYR A 114 13.31 3.90 -1.77
N PRO A 115 13.47 3.12 -0.67
CA PRO A 115 12.70 1.93 -0.29
C PRO A 115 11.51 2.14 0.67
N ILE A 116 11.07 3.37 0.91
CA ILE A 116 10.03 3.75 1.88
C ILE A 116 8.75 4.19 1.16
N ALA A 117 7.65 3.52 1.46
CA ALA A 117 6.30 3.95 1.14
C ALA A 117 5.65 4.58 2.37
N THR A 118 4.95 5.70 2.21
CA THR A 118 4.06 6.23 3.24
C THR A 118 2.63 6.26 2.71
N VAL A 119 1.71 5.68 3.46
CA VAL A 119 0.26 5.75 3.20
C VAL A 119 -0.39 6.54 4.33
N ILE A 120 -1.15 7.56 3.97
CA ILE A 120 -1.97 8.36 4.88
C ILE A 120 -3.42 7.95 4.63
N TYR A 121 -4.16 7.64 5.68
CA TYR A 121 -5.56 7.22 5.58
C TYR A 121 -6.45 8.40 5.99
N GLU A 122 -7.39 8.78 5.12
CA GLU A 122 -8.32 9.89 5.34
C GLU A 122 -9.75 9.35 5.42
N ASP A 123 -10.43 9.67 6.52
CA ASP A 123 -11.80 9.24 6.82
C ASP A 123 -12.38 10.13 7.94
N GLU A 124 -13.43 10.90 7.65
CA GLU A 124 -14.04 11.79 8.65
C GLU A 124 -14.72 11.05 9.82
N GLU A 125 -15.09 9.78 9.63
CA GLU A 125 -15.71 8.94 10.66
C GLU A 125 -14.68 8.28 11.61
N LEU A 126 -13.39 8.32 11.26
CA LEU A 126 -12.32 7.86 12.14
C LEU A 126 -11.86 8.99 13.08
N PRO A 127 -12.01 8.85 14.41
CA PRO A 127 -11.63 9.90 15.36
C PRO A 127 -10.11 9.96 15.62
N VAL A 128 -9.30 9.32 14.78
CA VAL A 128 -7.84 9.25 14.90
C VAL A 128 -7.20 9.38 13.53
N GLU A 129 -6.07 10.07 13.47
CA GLU A 129 -5.20 10.08 12.30
C GLU A 129 -4.41 8.77 12.25
N VAL A 130 -4.39 8.13 11.08
CA VAL A 130 -3.61 6.91 10.84
C VAL A 130 -2.64 7.13 9.69
N ARG A 131 -1.37 6.80 9.91
CA ARG A 131 -0.33 6.79 8.87
C ARG A 131 0.44 5.49 8.93
N LEU A 132 0.73 4.90 7.77
CA LEU A 132 1.60 3.75 7.61
C LEU A 132 2.91 4.18 6.94
N LYS A 133 4.04 3.81 7.53
CA LYS A 133 5.34 3.78 6.85
C LYS A 133 5.73 2.32 6.59
N ALA A 134 5.82 1.93 5.33
CA ALA A 134 6.17 0.58 4.91
C ALA A 134 7.51 0.57 4.16
N PHE A 135 8.42 -0.36 4.51
CA PHE A 135 9.73 -0.46 3.86
C PHE A 135 10.38 -1.83 4.08
N SER A 136 11.34 -2.15 3.23
CA SER A 136 12.31 -3.25 3.46
C SER A 136 13.69 -2.66 3.73
N PRO A 137 14.57 -3.35 4.48
CA PRO A 137 15.87 -2.82 4.89
C PRO A 137 16.86 -2.74 3.72
N LEU A 138 16.67 -1.74 2.85
CA LEU A 138 17.53 -1.52 1.69
C LEU A 138 18.77 -0.67 2.07
N ILE A 139 19.72 -1.24 2.81
CA ILE A 139 20.96 -0.58 3.25
C ILE A 139 22.09 -0.75 2.20
N PRO A 140 22.51 0.32 1.49
CA PRO A 140 23.59 0.21 0.51
C PRO A 140 24.86 -0.38 1.11
N LEU A 141 25.55 -1.21 0.32
CA LEU A 141 26.80 -1.91 0.72
C LEU A 141 26.65 -2.94 1.85
N ASN A 142 25.44 -3.23 2.31
CA ASN A 142 25.18 -4.27 3.31
C ASN A 142 24.35 -5.42 2.71
N ALA A 143 25.02 -6.30 1.97
CA ALA A 143 24.36 -7.42 1.28
C ALA A 143 23.54 -8.32 2.20
N ARG A 144 23.92 -8.44 3.47
CA ARG A 144 23.20 -9.26 4.45
C ARG A 144 21.81 -8.70 4.72
N ASP A 145 21.71 -7.42 5.01
CA ASP A 145 20.44 -6.79 5.35
C ASP A 145 19.57 -6.56 4.10
N LEU A 146 20.20 -6.26 2.97
CA LEU A 146 19.53 -6.13 1.67
C LEU A 146 18.80 -7.40 1.21
N ALA A 147 19.26 -8.58 1.63
CA ALA A 147 18.71 -9.87 1.20
C ALA A 147 17.70 -10.46 2.20
N LEU A 148 17.24 -9.68 3.20
CA LEU A 148 16.25 -10.15 4.16
C LEU A 148 14.85 -10.20 3.53
N PRO A 149 14.13 -11.33 3.63
CA PRO A 149 12.75 -11.47 3.16
C PRO A 149 11.77 -10.83 4.16
N VAL A 150 11.95 -9.53 4.43
CA VAL A 150 11.22 -8.81 5.48
C VAL A 150 10.68 -7.49 4.94
N ILE A 151 9.43 -7.20 5.31
CA ILE A 151 8.78 -5.91 5.13
C ILE A 151 8.35 -5.43 6.51
N LEU A 152 8.69 -4.19 6.85
CA LEU A 152 8.25 -3.53 8.06
C LEU A 152 7.05 -2.64 7.74
N PHE A 153 5.99 -2.74 8.55
CA PHE A 153 4.81 -1.89 8.51
C PHE A 153 4.70 -1.13 9.83
N LEU A 154 5.07 0.15 9.83
CA LEU A 154 5.06 1.01 11.01
C LEU A 154 3.82 1.90 10.97
N PHE A 155 2.82 1.56 11.79
CA PHE A 155 1.63 2.39 11.98
C PHE A 155 1.88 3.47 13.04
N THR A 156 1.53 4.70 12.70
CA THR A 156 1.41 5.82 13.64
C THR A 156 -0.07 6.16 13.76
N VAL A 157 -0.59 6.10 14.99
CA VAL A 157 -1.99 6.44 15.29
C VAL A 157 -1.98 7.61 16.27
N ARG A 158 -2.71 8.68 15.95
CA ARG A 158 -2.77 9.90 16.76
C ARG A 158 -4.23 10.32 16.96
N ASN A 159 -4.56 10.68 18.21
CA ASN A 159 -5.79 11.38 18.58
C ASN A 159 -5.47 12.85 18.78
#